data_AF-A0A353FFP0-F1
#
_entry.id   AF-A0A353FFP0-F1
#
_cell.length_a   1.000
_cell.length_b   1.000
_cell.length_c   1.000
_cell.angle_alpha   90.00
_cell.angle_beta   90.00
_cell.angle_gamma   90.00
#
_symmetry.space_group_name_H-M   'P 1'
#
loop_
_entity.id
_entity.type
_entity.pdbx_description
1 polymer ?
#
loop_
_entity_poly.entity_id
_entity_poly.type
_entity_poly.pdbx_seq_one_letter_code
_entity_poly.pdbx_strand_id
1 'polypeptide(L)'
;MDIPIDCIKDCECDLDFGFDYSIDKCHANFFGVANGKCQVVKWTWDFGDGTSGNGQNTSHTYTSNGVYTVCLTITFVDANGKECNETICMNVTITDCDGCECDIDINFDWSEDRCRFEFFENINSNCEIISMQWDFGDGQSSSLSNPIHYYKNPGGYQVCLTVTFIDDQGVCCTETFCNQIDVSEGCMCCDVQPDFNFDQDGCFINFNGWYNPDTGCDIVDFFWDFGDGNSSSGAPNVPHFYSYNGVYTVCFTIVTNTADGEECRETICKTVVITNCQPHPCDNPDVVTPVGAAGRVGSSSSGTTLNGPVDYEVYPNPTSDVLNIDLTTSKPGNLEVSVHDASMKLVKVLISEYTSEGTSKLQWDTNASEVVPGTYFIMVRSGETTRLEKVVVK
;
A
#
# COMPACT_ATOMS: atom_id res chain seq x y z
N MET A 1 68.08 38.84 -31.38
CA MET A 1 66.63 39.07 -31.45
C MET A 1 66.13 38.13 -32.52
N ASP A 2 65.71 36.96 -32.05
CA ASP A 2 64.79 35.97 -32.60
C ASP A 2 64.89 35.60 -34.09
N ILE A 3 65.48 34.42 -34.30
CA ILE A 3 65.21 33.56 -35.46
C ILE A 3 63.76 33.07 -35.29
N PRO A 4 62.89 33.14 -36.31
CA PRO A 4 61.57 32.56 -36.21
C PRO A 4 61.73 31.04 -36.11
N ILE A 5 61.30 30.47 -34.98
CA ILE A 5 61.05 29.04 -34.86
C ILE A 5 59.79 28.78 -35.69
N ASP A 6 60.01 28.51 -36.97
CA ASP A 6 59.03 27.83 -37.81
C ASP A 6 58.86 26.43 -37.20
N CYS A 7 57.65 26.08 -36.80
CA CYS A 7 57.34 24.75 -36.30
C CYS A 7 57.66 23.74 -37.41
N ILE A 8 58.79 23.06 -37.30
CA ILE A 8 59.16 21.95 -38.16
C ILE A 8 58.02 20.93 -38.04
N LYS A 9 57.22 20.77 -39.10
CA LYS A 9 56.45 19.54 -39.31
C LYS A 9 57.49 18.42 -39.32
N ASP A 10 57.61 17.72 -38.21
CA ASP A 10 58.76 16.86 -37.91
C ASP A 10 58.80 15.58 -38.77
N CYS A 11 57.81 15.36 -39.63
CA CYS A 11 57.68 14.20 -40.50
C CYS A 11 57.57 14.67 -41.95
N GLU A 12 58.55 14.31 -42.77
CA GLU A 12 58.59 14.69 -44.18
C GLU A 12 57.79 13.72 -45.05
N CYS A 13 56.48 13.65 -44.83
CA CYS A 13 55.63 12.89 -45.73
C CYS A 13 54.17 13.39 -45.74
N ASP A 14 53.53 13.29 -46.90
CA ASP A 14 52.13 13.67 -47.11
C ASP A 14 51.27 12.41 -46.89
N LEU A 15 50.55 12.41 -45.77
CA LEU A 15 49.67 11.33 -45.33
C LEU A 15 48.32 11.92 -44.97
N ASP A 16 47.30 11.53 -45.72
CA ASP A 16 45.91 11.81 -45.39
C ASP A 16 45.31 10.55 -44.80
N PHE A 17 44.82 10.62 -43.56
CA PHE A 17 44.26 9.47 -42.87
C PHE A 17 43.00 9.84 -42.11
N GLY A 18 42.17 8.84 -41.90
CA GLY A 18 40.91 8.97 -41.20
C GLY A 18 40.31 7.60 -40.94
N PHE A 19 39.08 7.60 -40.46
CA PHE A 19 38.32 6.39 -40.33
C PHE A 19 36.83 6.64 -40.54
N ASP A 20 36.15 5.55 -40.88
CA ASP A 20 34.70 5.46 -40.87
C ASP A 20 34.28 4.37 -39.88
N TYR A 21 33.00 4.33 -39.53
CA TYR A 21 32.47 3.33 -38.61
C TYR A 21 31.04 2.92 -38.97
N SER A 22 30.66 1.72 -38.54
CA SER A 22 29.27 1.27 -38.52
C SER A 22 28.89 0.83 -37.12
N ILE A 23 27.66 1.13 -36.71
CA ILE A 23 27.12 0.77 -35.39
C ILE A 23 25.96 -0.17 -35.61
N ASP A 24 25.95 -1.26 -34.85
CA ASP A 24 24.82 -2.14 -34.65
C ASP A 24 24.65 -2.32 -33.14
N LYS A 25 23.64 -1.66 -32.57
CA LYS A 25 23.42 -1.59 -31.11
C LYS A 25 24.69 -1.13 -30.36
N CYS A 26 25.17 -1.95 -29.42
CA CYS A 26 26.39 -1.74 -28.65
C CYS A 26 27.69 -2.09 -29.40
N HIS A 27 27.62 -2.65 -30.61
CA HIS A 27 28.78 -3.10 -31.37
C HIS A 27 29.16 -2.09 -32.45
N ALA A 28 30.39 -1.57 -32.38
CA ALA A 28 30.94 -0.67 -33.37
C ALA A 28 32.06 -1.36 -34.17
N ASN A 29 31.97 -1.27 -35.49
CA ASN A 29 33.05 -1.66 -36.40
C ASN A 29 33.75 -0.40 -36.91
N PHE A 30 35.08 -0.38 -36.84
CA PHE A 30 35.92 0.76 -37.23
C PHE A 30 36.81 0.39 -38.41
N PHE A 31 36.88 1.30 -39.39
CA PHE A 31 37.59 1.11 -40.64
C PHE A 31 38.59 2.23 -40.87
N GLY A 32 39.88 1.97 -40.62
CA GLY A 32 40.95 2.93 -40.83
C GLY A 32 41.36 3.05 -42.30
N VAL A 33 41.58 4.27 -42.77
CA VAL A 33 42.05 4.57 -44.13
C VAL A 33 43.25 5.51 -44.04
N ALA A 34 44.28 5.23 -44.84
CA ALA A 34 45.44 6.10 -44.99
C ALA A 34 45.86 6.11 -46.46
N ASN A 35 45.97 7.31 -47.03
CA ASN A 35 46.40 7.57 -48.39
C ASN A 35 47.63 8.46 -48.36
N GLY A 36 48.70 8.04 -49.02
CA GLY A 36 49.93 8.82 -49.01
C GLY A 36 51.13 8.02 -49.49
N LYS A 37 52.31 8.64 -49.38
CA LYS A 37 53.58 8.00 -49.75
C LYS A 37 54.33 7.40 -48.57
N CYS A 38 53.82 7.58 -47.35
CA CYS A 38 54.42 7.06 -46.13
C CYS A 38 54.03 5.59 -45.92
N GLN A 39 54.93 4.81 -45.34
CA GLN A 39 54.62 3.44 -44.96
C GLN A 39 53.99 3.45 -43.56
N VAL A 40 52.69 3.17 -43.47
CA VAL A 40 52.02 2.94 -42.18
C VAL A 40 52.46 1.59 -41.62
N VAL A 41 52.96 1.59 -40.40
CA VAL A 41 53.48 0.40 -39.71
C VAL A 41 52.60 -0.06 -38.54
N LYS A 42 51.75 0.82 -38.01
CA LYS A 42 50.86 0.48 -36.89
C LYS A 42 49.57 1.30 -36.90
N TRP A 43 48.50 0.68 -36.42
CA TRP A 43 47.19 1.28 -36.17
C TRP A 43 46.79 0.95 -34.75
N THR A 44 46.48 1.96 -33.95
CA THR A 44 46.05 1.83 -32.55
C THR A 44 44.81 2.68 -32.31
N TRP A 45 43.84 2.10 -31.61
CA TRP A 45 42.55 2.71 -31.34
C TRP A 45 42.37 2.94 -29.85
N ASP A 46 41.80 4.09 -29.48
CA ASP A 46 41.20 4.36 -28.18
C ASP A 46 39.70 4.52 -28.40
N PHE A 47 38.89 3.68 -27.76
CA PHE A 47 37.44 3.68 -27.96
C PHE A 47 36.71 4.70 -27.05
N GLY A 48 37.43 5.45 -26.21
CA GLY A 48 36.84 6.50 -25.38
C GLY A 48 36.12 6.00 -24.13
N ASP A 49 36.12 4.68 -23.87
CA ASP A 49 35.57 4.03 -22.68
C ASP A 49 36.66 3.45 -21.75
N GLY A 50 37.92 3.78 -22.02
CA GLY A 50 39.10 3.27 -21.30
C GLY A 50 39.68 1.98 -21.88
N THR A 51 39.11 1.46 -22.97
CA THR A 51 39.62 0.29 -23.71
C THR A 51 40.28 0.70 -25.04
N SER A 52 41.06 -0.22 -25.63
CA SER A 52 41.87 0.06 -26.82
C SER A 52 41.90 -1.11 -27.80
N GLY A 53 42.09 -0.80 -29.09
CA GLY A 53 42.18 -1.78 -30.17
C GLY A 53 43.46 -1.66 -30.99
N ASN A 54 43.76 -2.67 -31.80
CA ASN A 54 44.89 -2.66 -32.75
C ASN A 54 44.44 -3.17 -34.13
N GLY A 55 45.19 -2.77 -35.16
CA GLY A 55 44.93 -3.17 -36.55
C GLY A 55 44.17 -2.09 -37.32
N GLN A 56 44.29 -2.12 -38.65
CA GLN A 56 43.68 -1.11 -39.51
C GLN A 56 42.14 -1.10 -39.40
N ASN A 57 41.54 -2.28 -39.32
CA ASN A 57 40.12 -2.46 -39.02
C ASN A 57 40.00 -3.19 -37.69
N THR A 58 39.05 -2.76 -36.86
CA THR A 58 38.81 -3.35 -35.54
C THR A 58 37.34 -3.24 -35.18
N SER A 59 36.90 -3.98 -34.16
CA SER A 59 35.56 -3.85 -33.61
C SER A 59 35.61 -3.78 -32.09
N HIS A 60 34.59 -3.15 -31.51
CA HIS A 60 34.47 -2.94 -30.08
C HIS A 60 33.01 -3.03 -29.63
N THR A 61 32.79 -3.49 -28.40
CA THR A 61 31.46 -3.58 -27.80
C THR A 61 31.40 -2.70 -26.56
N TYR A 62 30.54 -1.69 -26.57
CA TYR A 62 30.35 -0.76 -25.45
C TYR A 62 29.35 -1.31 -24.44
N THR A 63 29.58 -1.06 -23.15
CA THR A 63 28.71 -1.57 -22.08
C THR A 63 27.52 -0.66 -21.77
N SER A 64 27.45 0.54 -22.33
CA SER A 64 26.43 1.52 -22.01
C SER A 64 26.16 2.48 -23.17
N ASN A 65 24.95 3.02 -23.23
CA ASN A 65 24.60 4.10 -24.14
C ASN A 65 25.46 5.34 -23.83
N GLY A 66 25.91 6.05 -24.86
CA GLY A 66 26.74 7.23 -24.66
C GLY A 66 27.39 7.77 -25.92
N VAL A 67 27.97 8.95 -25.79
CA VAL A 67 28.83 9.54 -26.83
C VAL A 67 30.28 9.32 -26.43
N TYR A 68 31.01 8.55 -27.24
CA TYR A 68 32.39 8.17 -27.00
C TYR A 68 33.31 8.90 -27.99
N THR A 69 34.37 9.53 -27.49
CA THR A 69 35.40 10.13 -28.36
C THR A 69 36.40 9.04 -28.76
N VAL A 70 36.22 8.51 -29.97
CA VAL A 70 37.08 7.45 -30.51
C VAL A 70 38.26 8.08 -31.23
N CYS A 71 39.47 7.66 -30.88
CA CYS A 71 40.71 8.16 -31.47
C CYS A 71 41.47 7.04 -32.20
N LEU A 72 41.80 7.28 -33.47
CA LEU A 72 42.73 6.47 -34.24
C LEU A 72 44.10 7.14 -34.21
N THR A 73 45.11 6.43 -33.71
CA THR A 73 46.52 6.80 -33.82
C THR A 73 47.22 5.86 -34.80
N ILE A 74 47.85 6.44 -35.82
CA ILE A 74 48.68 5.71 -36.78
C ILE A 74 50.16 5.97 -36.51
N THR A 75 50.96 4.91 -36.61
CA THR A 75 52.42 4.99 -36.64
C THR A 75 52.89 4.75 -38.06
N PHE A 76 53.69 5.65 -38.61
CA PHE A 76 54.24 5.54 -39.96
C PHE A 76 55.72 5.92 -39.99
N VAL A 77 56.39 5.51 -41.06
CA VAL A 77 57.81 5.83 -41.30
C VAL A 77 57.90 6.77 -42.49
N ASP A 78 58.61 7.89 -42.33
CA ASP A 78 58.85 8.86 -43.40
C ASP A 78 59.91 8.38 -44.41
N ALA A 79 60.16 9.17 -45.45
CA ALA A 79 61.13 8.83 -46.50
C ALA A 79 62.58 8.71 -45.98
N ASN A 80 62.88 9.28 -44.82
CA ASN A 80 64.20 9.26 -44.19
C ASN A 80 64.34 8.16 -43.13
N GLY A 81 63.29 7.34 -42.91
CA GLY A 81 63.28 6.28 -41.92
C GLY A 81 62.93 6.72 -40.51
N LYS A 82 62.42 7.95 -40.32
CA LYS A 82 61.95 8.45 -39.01
C LYS A 82 60.55 7.91 -38.73
N GLU A 83 60.35 7.38 -37.53
CA GLU A 83 59.04 6.95 -37.04
C GLU A 83 58.24 8.16 -36.52
N CYS A 84 56.99 8.23 -36.94
CA CYS A 84 56.06 9.33 -36.69
C CYS A 84 54.71 8.79 -36.24
N ASN A 85 54.02 9.55 -35.40
CA ASN A 85 52.68 9.22 -34.93
C ASN A 85 51.74 10.40 -35.15
N GLU A 86 50.56 10.13 -35.70
CA GLU A 86 49.48 11.11 -35.84
C GLU A 86 48.16 10.51 -35.34
N THR A 87 47.31 11.36 -34.77
CA THR A 87 46.05 10.96 -34.14
C THR A 87 44.89 11.79 -34.70
N ILE A 88 43.79 11.12 -35.03
CA ILE A 88 42.51 11.75 -35.36
C ILE A 88 41.41 11.19 -34.47
N CYS A 89 40.50 12.03 -34.00
CA CYS A 89 39.41 11.63 -33.13
C CYS A 89 38.05 12.05 -33.70
N MET A 90 37.02 11.25 -33.44
CA MET A 90 35.64 11.52 -33.81
C MET A 90 34.69 11.08 -32.68
N ASN A 91 33.59 11.79 -32.49
CA ASN A 91 32.54 11.37 -31.56
C ASN A 91 31.65 10.31 -32.21
N VAL A 92 31.51 9.18 -31.53
CA VAL A 92 30.69 8.04 -31.93
C VAL A 92 29.57 7.90 -30.91
N THR A 93 28.32 7.97 -31.39
CA THR A 93 27.14 7.88 -30.51
C THR A 93 26.65 6.45 -30.50
N ILE A 94 26.75 5.80 -29.34
CA ILE A 94 26.25 4.45 -29.11
C ILE A 94 24.88 4.56 -28.43
N THR A 95 23.91 3.89 -29.03
CA THR A 95 22.53 3.78 -28.56
C THR A 95 22.14 2.31 -28.56
N ASP A 96 21.13 1.94 -27.77
CA ASP A 96 20.59 0.57 -27.72
C ASP A 96 21.56 -0.49 -27.15
N CYS A 97 22.31 -0.13 -26.10
CA CYS A 97 23.15 -1.03 -25.31
C CYS A 97 22.39 -1.88 -24.29
N ASP A 98 21.06 -1.74 -24.20
CA ASP A 98 20.22 -2.44 -23.22
C ASP A 98 19.94 -3.88 -23.68
N GLY A 99 21.02 -4.67 -23.78
CA GLY A 99 21.14 -6.11 -23.49
C GLY A 99 20.20 -7.17 -24.08
N CYS A 100 19.04 -6.82 -24.62
CA CYS A 100 17.98 -7.76 -24.95
C CYS A 100 17.95 -7.95 -26.47
N GLU A 101 18.10 -9.20 -26.91
CA GLU A 101 18.07 -9.50 -28.36
C GLU A 101 16.65 -9.60 -28.92
N CYS A 102 15.64 -9.70 -28.07
CA CYS A 102 14.24 -9.81 -28.46
C CYS A 102 13.54 -8.45 -28.50
N ASP A 103 12.48 -8.35 -29.31
CA ASP A 103 11.67 -7.16 -29.53
C ASP A 103 10.42 -7.21 -28.65
N ILE A 104 10.13 -6.11 -27.99
CA ILE A 104 8.96 -5.96 -27.14
C ILE A 104 8.41 -4.55 -27.27
N ASP A 105 7.13 -4.48 -27.65
CA ASP A 105 6.34 -3.26 -27.67
C ASP A 105 5.26 -3.38 -26.60
N ILE A 106 5.25 -2.43 -25.67
CA ILE A 106 4.37 -2.41 -24.51
C ILE A 106 3.52 -1.14 -24.54
N ASN A 107 2.21 -1.33 -24.48
CA ASN A 107 1.26 -0.29 -24.12
C ASN A 107 0.17 -0.84 -23.22
N PHE A 108 -0.75 0.02 -22.79
CA PHE A 108 -2.01 -0.41 -22.24
C PHE A 108 -3.16 0.54 -22.61
N ASP A 109 -4.36 -0.01 -22.59
CA ASP A 109 -5.62 0.72 -22.62
C ASP A 109 -6.31 0.64 -21.25
N TRP A 110 -7.39 1.41 -21.06
CA TRP A 110 -8.22 1.30 -19.87
C TRP A 110 -9.70 1.53 -20.19
N SER A 111 -10.56 1.04 -19.32
CA SER A 111 -11.95 1.46 -19.21
C SER A 111 -12.20 2.01 -17.82
N GLU A 112 -13.04 3.04 -17.72
CA GLU A 112 -13.34 3.70 -16.45
C GLU A 112 -14.85 3.73 -16.20
N ASP A 113 -15.21 3.55 -14.93
CA ASP A 113 -16.54 3.85 -14.39
C ASP A 113 -16.35 4.61 -13.08
N ARG A 114 -16.53 5.95 -13.15
CA ARG A 114 -16.26 6.88 -12.06
C ARG A 114 -14.81 6.76 -11.57
N CYS A 115 -14.61 6.13 -10.41
CA CYS A 115 -13.30 5.98 -9.79
C CYS A 115 -12.67 4.59 -10.03
N ARG A 116 -13.41 3.65 -10.64
CA ARG A 116 -12.96 2.30 -10.96
C ARG A 116 -12.32 2.29 -12.35
N PHE A 117 -11.05 1.91 -12.41
CA PHE A 117 -10.29 1.79 -13.64
C PHE A 117 -9.90 0.34 -13.86
N GLU A 118 -10.23 -0.21 -15.02
CA GLU A 118 -9.80 -1.54 -15.45
C GLU A 118 -8.79 -1.36 -16.57
N PHE A 119 -7.55 -1.79 -16.32
CA PHE A 119 -6.45 -1.68 -17.26
C PHE A 119 -6.35 -2.92 -18.12
N PHE A 120 -5.93 -2.75 -19.36
CA PHE A 120 -5.73 -3.84 -20.31
C PHE A 120 -4.33 -3.76 -20.91
N GLU A 121 -3.45 -4.71 -20.59
CA GLU A 121 -2.12 -4.76 -21.20
C GLU A 121 -2.19 -5.12 -22.68
N ASN A 122 -1.45 -4.38 -23.50
CA ASN A 122 -1.26 -4.65 -24.92
C ASN A 122 0.24 -4.85 -25.16
N ILE A 123 0.68 -6.10 -25.06
CA ILE A 123 2.10 -6.46 -25.21
C ILE A 123 2.27 -7.25 -26.50
N ASN A 124 3.07 -6.71 -27.42
CA ASN A 124 3.48 -7.42 -28.63
C ASN A 124 4.97 -7.74 -28.51
N SER A 125 5.30 -9.03 -28.35
CA SER A 125 6.67 -9.44 -28.10
C SER A 125 6.97 -10.83 -28.64
N ASN A 126 8.24 -11.05 -28.99
CA ASN A 126 8.81 -12.38 -29.22
C ASN A 126 9.66 -12.89 -28.03
N CYS A 127 9.69 -12.16 -26.90
CA CYS A 127 10.39 -12.54 -25.67
C CYS A 127 9.57 -13.48 -24.78
N GLU A 128 10.22 -14.18 -23.84
CA GLU A 128 9.53 -14.90 -22.76
C GLU A 128 9.20 -13.93 -21.60
N ILE A 129 7.93 -13.59 -21.42
CA ILE A 129 7.49 -12.73 -20.31
C ILE A 129 7.50 -13.52 -19.00
N ILE A 130 8.18 -12.99 -18.00
CA ILE A 130 8.33 -13.59 -16.66
C ILE A 130 7.35 -12.98 -15.66
N SER A 131 7.24 -11.64 -15.66
CA SER A 131 6.35 -10.94 -14.74
C SER A 131 5.95 -9.56 -15.27
N MET A 132 4.89 -9.03 -14.68
CA MET A 132 4.39 -7.67 -14.93
C MET A 132 4.19 -6.97 -13.59
N GLN A 133 4.40 -5.67 -13.58
CA GLN A 133 4.16 -4.83 -12.43
C GLN A 133 3.58 -3.49 -12.87
N TRP A 134 2.44 -3.15 -12.29
CA TRP A 134 1.75 -1.89 -12.46
C TRP A 134 2.10 -0.95 -11.31
N ASP A 135 2.37 0.30 -11.63
CA ASP A 135 2.35 1.44 -10.71
C ASP A 135 1.23 2.37 -11.16
N PHE A 136 0.26 2.63 -10.28
CA PHE A 136 -0.90 3.46 -10.60
C PHE A 136 -0.63 4.97 -10.39
N GLY A 137 0.56 5.35 -9.94
CA GLY A 137 0.94 6.76 -9.74
C GLY A 137 0.33 7.41 -8.49
N ASP A 138 -0.43 6.66 -7.68
CA ASP A 138 -0.99 7.06 -6.38
C ASP A 138 -0.29 6.39 -5.19
N GLY A 139 0.80 5.66 -5.45
CA GLY A 139 1.54 4.87 -4.47
C GLY A 139 1.06 3.43 -4.33
N GLN A 140 0.03 3.01 -5.07
CA GLN A 140 -0.42 1.62 -5.14
C GLN A 140 0.12 0.91 -6.38
N SER A 141 0.16 -0.42 -6.32
CA SER A 141 0.73 -1.27 -7.37
C SER A 141 0.00 -2.60 -7.49
N SER A 142 0.17 -3.27 -8.62
CA SER A 142 -0.38 -4.62 -8.84
C SER A 142 0.54 -5.45 -9.72
N SER A 143 0.59 -6.76 -9.48
CA SER A 143 1.30 -7.73 -10.34
C SER A 143 0.34 -8.59 -11.18
N LEU A 144 -0.95 -8.25 -11.18
CA LEU A 144 -1.98 -8.99 -11.91
C LEU A 144 -1.99 -8.59 -13.38
N SER A 145 -2.40 -9.52 -14.23
CA SER A 145 -2.85 -9.20 -15.59
C SER A 145 -4.20 -8.51 -15.53
N ASN A 146 -4.37 -7.46 -16.34
CA ASN A 146 -5.55 -6.61 -16.44
C ASN A 146 -6.12 -6.19 -15.08
N PRO A 147 -5.36 -5.46 -14.25
CA PRO A 147 -5.78 -5.12 -12.90
C PRO A 147 -6.93 -4.11 -12.90
N ILE A 148 -7.76 -4.20 -11.85
CA ILE A 148 -8.72 -3.17 -11.50
C ILE A 148 -8.12 -2.33 -10.38
N HIS A 149 -8.15 -1.01 -10.54
CA HIS A 149 -7.69 -0.03 -9.55
C HIS A 149 -8.79 0.98 -9.23
N TYR A 150 -8.73 1.56 -8.04
CA TYR A 150 -9.68 2.56 -7.59
C TYR A 150 -8.95 3.84 -7.17
N TYR A 151 -9.22 4.95 -7.85
CA TYR A 151 -8.62 6.24 -7.52
C TYR A 151 -9.47 6.99 -6.49
N LYS A 152 -8.89 7.19 -5.31
CA LYS A 152 -9.56 7.87 -4.20
C LYS A 152 -9.84 9.35 -4.50
N ASN A 153 -8.88 10.03 -5.13
CA ASN A 153 -8.94 11.46 -5.43
C ASN A 153 -9.04 11.69 -6.94
N PRO A 154 -9.73 12.74 -7.39
CA PRO A 154 -9.58 13.21 -8.77
C PRO A 154 -8.18 13.79 -8.98
N GLY A 155 -7.66 13.68 -10.20
CA GLY A 155 -6.33 14.19 -10.54
C GLY A 155 -5.70 13.47 -11.72
N GLY A 156 -4.54 13.97 -12.14
CA GLY A 156 -3.69 13.32 -13.14
C GLY A 156 -2.76 12.30 -12.48
N TYR A 157 -2.74 11.09 -13.00
CA TYR A 157 -1.93 9.98 -12.51
C TYR A 157 -1.03 9.43 -13.62
N GLN A 158 0.25 9.24 -13.30
CA GLN A 158 1.19 8.57 -14.19
C GLN A 158 1.14 7.06 -13.94
N VAL A 159 0.41 6.33 -14.79
CA VAL A 159 0.34 4.87 -14.70
C VAL A 159 1.47 4.26 -15.50
N CYS A 160 2.23 3.36 -14.90
CA CYS A 160 3.34 2.66 -15.53
C CYS A 160 3.17 1.15 -15.47
N LEU A 161 3.38 0.47 -16.60
CA LEU A 161 3.47 -0.97 -16.72
C LEU A 161 4.94 -1.34 -16.96
N THR A 162 5.54 -2.06 -16.00
CA THR A 162 6.88 -2.65 -16.11
C THR A 162 6.76 -4.14 -16.43
N VAL A 163 7.38 -4.59 -17.51
CA VAL A 163 7.40 -5.99 -17.92
C VAL A 163 8.81 -6.53 -17.73
N THR A 164 8.95 -7.64 -17.02
CA THR A 164 10.21 -8.40 -16.92
C THR A 164 10.14 -9.60 -17.85
N PHE A 165 11.17 -9.79 -18.66
CA PHE A 165 11.23 -10.85 -19.67
C PHE A 165 12.64 -11.40 -19.83
N ILE A 166 12.73 -12.56 -20.48
CA ILE A 166 14.00 -13.19 -20.83
C ILE A 166 14.10 -13.27 -22.36
N ASP A 167 15.26 -12.92 -22.91
CA ASP A 167 15.53 -13.04 -24.34
C ASP A 167 15.98 -14.46 -24.75
N ASP A 168 16.18 -14.67 -26.06
CA ASP A 168 16.59 -15.97 -26.61
C ASP A 168 17.97 -16.45 -26.11
N GLN A 169 18.79 -15.56 -25.54
CA GLN A 169 20.10 -15.88 -24.95
C GLN A 169 20.02 -16.14 -23.43
N GLY A 170 18.83 -16.03 -22.83
CA GLY A 170 18.64 -16.21 -21.39
C GLY A 170 18.98 -14.98 -20.55
N VAL A 171 19.10 -13.80 -21.17
CA VAL A 171 19.35 -12.53 -20.47
C VAL A 171 18.03 -12.01 -19.90
N CYS A 172 18.02 -11.66 -18.61
CA CYS A 172 16.85 -11.08 -17.94
C CYS A 172 16.82 -9.56 -18.16
N CYS A 173 15.68 -9.08 -18.59
CA CYS A 173 15.44 -7.74 -19.11
C CYS A 173 14.16 -7.13 -18.52
N THR A 174 14.08 -5.80 -18.54
CA THR A 174 12.88 -5.08 -18.11
C THR A 174 12.58 -3.91 -19.04
N GLU A 175 11.33 -3.75 -19.42
CA GLU A 175 10.83 -2.60 -20.19
C GLU A 175 9.69 -1.92 -19.46
N THR A 176 9.56 -0.60 -19.62
CA THR A 176 8.53 0.19 -18.92
C THR A 176 7.84 1.18 -19.84
N PHE A 177 6.51 1.12 -19.85
CA PHE A 177 5.66 2.08 -20.56
C PHE A 177 4.80 2.82 -19.55
N CYS A 178 4.77 4.16 -19.66
CA CYS A 178 3.95 5.00 -18.80
C CYS A 178 2.98 5.85 -19.63
N ASN A 179 1.75 5.97 -19.15
CA ASN A 179 0.72 6.84 -19.72
C ASN A 179 0.11 7.74 -18.63
N GLN A 180 -0.22 8.98 -18.99
CA GLN A 180 -0.94 9.89 -18.11
C GLN A 180 -2.44 9.64 -18.26
N ILE A 181 -3.13 9.42 -17.15
CA ILE A 181 -4.58 9.32 -17.11
C ILE A 181 -5.15 10.42 -16.21
N ASP A 182 -6.33 10.92 -16.56
CA ASP A 182 -7.02 11.95 -15.79
C ASP A 182 -8.26 11.34 -15.13
N VAL A 183 -8.25 11.28 -13.80
CA VAL A 183 -9.39 10.85 -13.00
C VAL A 183 -10.29 12.06 -12.76
N SER A 184 -11.43 12.07 -13.42
CA SER A 184 -12.41 13.17 -13.32
C SER A 184 -13.16 13.18 -11.99
N GLU A 185 -13.49 12.00 -11.46
CA GLU A 185 -14.25 11.81 -10.22
C GLU A 185 -13.59 10.73 -9.37
N GLY A 186 -13.16 11.08 -8.15
CA GLY A 186 -12.63 10.12 -7.18
C GLY A 186 -13.73 9.25 -6.55
N CYS A 187 -13.34 8.23 -5.78
CA CYS A 187 -14.31 7.36 -5.13
C CYS A 187 -15.18 8.09 -4.10
N MET A 188 -16.50 7.92 -4.23
CA MET A 188 -17.48 8.47 -3.31
C MET A 188 -17.74 7.48 -2.18
N CYS A 189 -17.00 7.61 -1.09
CA CYS A 189 -17.05 6.64 0.01
C CYS A 189 -18.31 6.72 0.89
N CYS A 190 -19.16 7.71 0.68
CA CYS A 190 -20.44 7.88 1.38
C CYS A 190 -21.63 7.34 0.56
N ASP A 191 -21.38 6.39 -0.35
CA ASP A 191 -22.41 5.70 -1.15
C ASP A 191 -22.24 4.18 -1.04
N VAL A 192 -21.60 3.70 0.04
CA VAL A 192 -21.63 2.27 0.34
C VAL A 192 -23.06 1.87 0.68
N GLN A 193 -23.57 0.82 0.06
CA GLN A 193 -24.92 0.34 0.30
C GLN A 193 -24.86 -0.89 1.20
N PRO A 194 -24.92 -0.74 2.54
CA PRO A 194 -24.94 -1.87 3.44
C PRO A 194 -26.26 -2.62 3.32
N ASP A 195 -26.18 -3.94 3.42
CA ASP A 195 -27.34 -4.80 3.55
C ASP A 195 -26.99 -6.03 4.41
N PHE A 196 -28.00 -6.74 4.89
CA PHE A 196 -27.78 -7.95 5.67
C PHE A 196 -28.92 -8.96 5.61
N ASN A 197 -28.59 -10.22 5.89
CA ASN A 197 -29.53 -11.28 6.21
C ASN A 197 -29.18 -11.86 7.58
N PHE A 198 -30.01 -12.81 8.02
CA PHE A 198 -29.78 -13.50 9.27
C PHE A 198 -30.37 -14.90 9.23
N ASP A 199 -29.72 -15.79 9.97
CA ASP A 199 -30.21 -17.13 10.27
C ASP A 199 -30.58 -17.22 11.74
N GLN A 200 -31.80 -17.67 12.04
CA GLN A 200 -32.33 -17.76 13.40
C GLN A 200 -32.38 -19.20 13.89
N ASP A 201 -31.75 -19.45 15.04
CA ASP A 201 -31.88 -20.67 15.84
C ASP A 201 -32.36 -20.32 17.26
N GLY A 202 -33.68 -20.24 17.42
CA GLY A 202 -34.31 -19.79 18.66
C GLY A 202 -33.94 -18.33 18.98
N CYS A 203 -33.22 -18.13 20.09
CA CYS A 203 -32.70 -16.83 20.52
C CYS A 203 -31.34 -16.46 19.91
N PHE A 204 -30.66 -17.42 19.28
CA PHE A 204 -29.34 -17.21 18.72
C PHE A 204 -29.46 -16.89 17.24
N ILE A 205 -28.97 -15.71 16.85
CA ILE A 205 -29.08 -15.17 15.50
C ILE A 205 -27.69 -14.97 14.93
N ASN A 206 -27.41 -15.53 13.76
CA ASN A 206 -26.21 -15.22 13.01
C ASN A 206 -26.56 -14.15 11.98
N PHE A 207 -26.05 -12.94 12.16
CA PHE A 207 -26.19 -11.85 11.21
C PHE A 207 -25.04 -11.90 10.20
N ASN A 208 -25.37 -11.80 8.91
CA ASN A 208 -24.39 -11.71 7.84
C ASN A 208 -24.61 -10.40 7.09
N GLY A 209 -23.69 -9.45 7.29
CA GLY A 209 -23.67 -8.18 6.60
C GLY A 209 -22.85 -8.25 5.31
N TRP A 210 -23.27 -7.48 4.32
CA TRP A 210 -22.52 -7.25 3.09
C TRP A 210 -22.76 -5.83 2.59
N TYR A 211 -22.05 -5.48 1.52
CA TYR A 211 -22.16 -4.19 0.86
C TYR A 211 -21.88 -4.38 -0.63
N ASN A 212 -22.20 -3.36 -1.43
CA ASN A 212 -21.85 -3.36 -2.84
C ASN A 212 -20.31 -3.45 -3.03
N PRO A 213 -19.78 -4.48 -3.72
CA PRO A 213 -18.34 -4.77 -3.78
C PRO A 213 -17.46 -3.67 -4.40
N ASP A 214 -18.02 -2.74 -5.17
CA ASP A 214 -17.25 -1.83 -6.03
C ASP A 214 -17.21 -0.39 -5.51
N THR A 215 -16.81 -0.21 -4.25
CA THR A 215 -16.77 1.13 -3.64
C THR A 215 -15.37 1.77 -3.74
N GLY A 216 -14.32 0.96 -3.91
CA GLY A 216 -12.94 1.47 -3.98
C GLY A 216 -12.48 2.18 -2.70
N CYS A 217 -13.19 1.99 -1.60
CA CYS A 217 -13.01 2.71 -0.35
C CYS A 217 -12.44 1.82 0.74
N ASP A 218 -11.60 2.41 1.59
CA ASP A 218 -11.12 1.76 2.80
C ASP A 218 -12.27 1.65 3.80
N ILE A 219 -12.67 0.42 4.12
CA ILE A 219 -13.58 0.14 5.22
C ILE A 219 -12.79 0.24 6.51
N VAL A 220 -13.21 1.17 7.36
CA VAL A 220 -12.62 1.44 8.66
C VAL A 220 -13.17 0.48 9.69
N ASP A 221 -14.49 0.27 9.69
CA ASP A 221 -15.17 -0.59 10.65
C ASP A 221 -16.56 -1.03 10.17
N PHE A 222 -17.06 -2.07 10.83
CA PHE A 222 -18.44 -2.54 10.78
C PHE A 222 -19.07 -2.34 12.15
N PHE A 223 -20.32 -1.90 12.22
CA PHE A 223 -21.03 -1.74 13.48
C PHE A 223 -22.44 -2.29 13.42
N TRP A 224 -22.84 -2.99 14.48
CA TRP A 224 -24.15 -3.58 14.67
C TRP A 224 -24.83 -3.01 15.91
N ASP A 225 -26.08 -2.56 15.75
CA ASP A 225 -27.02 -2.34 16.85
C ASP A 225 -28.13 -3.39 16.73
N PHE A 226 -28.28 -4.23 17.74
CA PHE A 226 -29.26 -5.32 17.72
C PHE A 226 -30.66 -4.88 18.21
N GLY A 227 -30.81 -3.62 18.63
CA GLY A 227 -32.10 -3.07 19.08
C GLY A 227 -32.57 -3.57 20.45
N ASP A 228 -31.74 -4.34 21.16
CA ASP A 228 -31.96 -4.83 22.53
C ASP A 228 -31.03 -4.15 23.56
N GLY A 229 -30.29 -3.14 23.14
CA GLY A 229 -29.28 -2.45 23.95
C GLY A 229 -27.89 -3.09 23.91
N ASN A 230 -27.66 -4.10 23.07
CA ASN A 230 -26.35 -4.67 22.77
C ASN A 230 -25.90 -4.28 21.35
N SER A 231 -24.59 -4.29 21.15
CA SER A 231 -23.94 -3.93 19.88
C SER A 231 -22.72 -4.80 19.62
N SER A 232 -22.21 -4.77 18.38
CA SER A 232 -20.95 -5.42 17.99
C SER A 232 -20.21 -4.56 16.98
N SER A 233 -18.87 -4.71 16.90
CA SER A 233 -18.04 -4.02 15.91
C SER A 233 -16.90 -4.91 15.38
N GLY A 234 -16.21 -4.44 14.33
CA GLY A 234 -15.00 -5.08 13.80
C GLY A 234 -15.25 -6.25 12.83
N ALA A 235 -16.50 -6.68 12.64
CA ALA A 235 -16.83 -7.77 11.72
C ALA A 235 -18.19 -7.57 11.02
N PRO A 236 -18.29 -7.91 9.72
CA PRO A 236 -19.56 -7.86 9.00
C PRO A 236 -20.47 -9.05 9.35
N ASN A 237 -19.91 -10.17 9.81
CA ASN A 237 -20.67 -11.35 10.21
C ASN A 237 -20.52 -11.57 11.71
N VAL A 238 -21.63 -11.52 12.46
CA VAL A 238 -21.62 -11.58 13.92
C VAL A 238 -22.75 -12.46 14.45
N PRO A 239 -22.50 -13.31 15.46
CA PRO A 239 -23.55 -13.96 16.23
C PRO A 239 -24.10 -13.02 17.31
N HIS A 240 -25.39 -13.09 17.60
CA HIS A 240 -26.03 -12.41 18.73
C HIS A 240 -27.08 -13.28 19.42
N PHE A 241 -27.29 -13.07 20.71
CA PHE A 241 -28.27 -13.80 21.52
C PHE A 241 -29.29 -12.85 22.15
N TYR A 242 -30.57 -13.05 21.85
CA TYR A 242 -31.68 -12.28 22.44
C TYR A 242 -32.26 -12.99 23.66
N SER A 243 -32.41 -12.28 24.78
CA SER A 243 -32.96 -12.87 26.02
C SER A 243 -34.47 -13.18 25.93
N TYR A 244 -35.20 -12.48 25.06
CA TYR A 244 -36.66 -12.57 24.98
C TYR A 244 -37.16 -12.63 23.53
N ASN A 245 -38.36 -13.19 23.36
CA ASN A 245 -39.10 -13.03 22.11
C ASN A 245 -39.47 -11.56 21.94
N GLY A 246 -39.43 -11.06 20.71
CA GLY A 246 -39.70 -9.66 20.46
C GLY A 246 -39.52 -9.27 19.01
N VAL A 247 -39.87 -8.02 18.73
CA VAL A 247 -39.62 -7.38 17.45
C VAL A 247 -38.54 -6.34 17.70
N TYR A 248 -37.38 -6.53 17.08
CA TYR A 248 -36.20 -5.70 17.27
C TYR A 248 -35.90 -4.95 15.97
N THR A 249 -35.44 -3.71 16.10
CA THR A 249 -34.92 -2.96 14.94
C THR A 249 -33.41 -3.13 14.96
N VAL A 250 -32.90 -3.93 14.03
CA VAL A 250 -31.47 -4.23 13.91
C VAL A 250 -30.88 -3.34 12.84
N CYS A 251 -29.81 -2.63 13.19
CA CYS A 251 -29.11 -1.73 12.29
C CYS A 251 -27.68 -2.21 12.03
N PHE A 252 -27.28 -2.25 10.76
CA PHE A 252 -25.93 -2.55 10.31
C PHE A 252 -25.33 -1.29 9.67
N THR A 253 -24.16 -0.88 10.14
CA THR A 253 -23.47 0.34 9.71
C THR A 253 -22.08 -0.02 9.19
N ILE A 254 -21.70 0.59 8.08
CA ILE A 254 -20.34 0.53 7.53
C ILE A 254 -19.72 1.90 7.66
N VAL A 255 -18.50 1.94 8.18
CA VAL A 255 -17.70 3.15 8.30
C VAL A 255 -16.61 3.12 7.23
N THR A 256 -16.57 4.16 6.41
CA THR A 256 -15.52 4.36 5.40
C THR A 256 -14.80 5.68 5.65
N ASN A 257 -13.60 5.81 5.10
CA ASN A 257 -12.91 7.09 5.05
C ASN A 257 -12.99 7.69 3.64
N THR A 258 -13.47 8.92 3.55
CA THR A 258 -13.44 9.71 2.33
C THR A 258 -12.01 10.08 1.94
N ALA A 259 -11.86 10.57 0.70
CA ALA A 259 -10.61 11.08 0.14
C ALA A 259 -9.92 12.11 1.04
N ASP A 260 -10.71 13.01 1.64
CA ASP A 260 -10.25 14.09 2.52
C ASP A 260 -10.00 13.66 3.98
N GLY A 261 -10.20 12.37 4.30
CA GLY A 261 -9.99 11.83 5.65
C GLY A 261 -11.18 12.01 6.60
N GLU A 262 -12.34 12.46 6.09
CA GLU A 262 -13.59 12.49 6.84
C GLU A 262 -14.22 11.09 6.89
N GLU A 263 -14.75 10.70 8.05
CA GLU A 263 -15.49 9.44 8.22
C GLU A 263 -16.89 9.56 7.61
N CYS A 264 -17.26 8.60 6.78
CA CYS A 264 -18.63 8.41 6.30
C CYS A 264 -19.26 7.16 6.90
N ARG A 265 -20.55 7.25 7.22
CA ARG A 265 -21.32 6.20 7.89
C ARG A 265 -22.60 5.96 7.12
N GLU A 266 -22.74 4.77 6.58
CA GLU A 266 -23.96 4.34 5.94
C GLU A 266 -24.60 3.22 6.75
N THR A 267 -25.90 3.34 6.99
CA THR A 267 -26.65 2.45 7.88
C THR A 267 -27.90 1.93 7.20
N ILE A 268 -28.12 0.62 7.31
CA ILE A 268 -29.39 -0.03 6.99
C ILE A 268 -30.01 -0.57 8.27
N CYS A 269 -31.31 -0.37 8.47
CA CYS A 269 -32.05 -0.95 9.58
C CYS A 269 -33.17 -1.85 9.07
N LYS A 270 -33.28 -3.06 9.61
CA LYS A 270 -34.37 -4.01 9.33
C LYS A 270 -35.05 -4.44 10.62
N THR A 271 -36.35 -4.70 10.51
CA THR A 271 -37.12 -5.31 11.60
C THR A 271 -36.88 -6.81 11.62
N VAL A 272 -36.42 -7.33 12.76
CA VAL A 272 -36.13 -8.75 13.00
C VAL A 272 -37.07 -9.26 14.09
N VAL A 273 -37.78 -10.36 13.82
CA VAL A 273 -38.75 -10.94 14.75
C VAL A 273 -38.15 -12.18 15.39
N ILE A 274 -37.86 -12.10 16.68
CA ILE A 274 -37.31 -13.19 17.47
C ILE A 274 -38.47 -13.97 18.10
N THR A 275 -38.48 -15.27 17.84
CA THR A 275 -39.52 -16.20 18.30
C THR A 275 -38.84 -17.48 18.78
N ASN A 276 -39.58 -18.27 19.59
CA ASN A 276 -39.08 -19.53 20.14
C ASN A 276 -37.86 -19.39 21.06
N CYS A 277 -37.68 -18.23 21.69
CA CYS A 277 -36.89 -18.11 22.90
C CYS A 277 -37.55 -18.92 24.01
N GLN A 278 -37.00 -20.09 24.31
CA GLN A 278 -37.34 -20.82 25.52
C GLN A 278 -36.78 -20.01 26.71
N PRO A 279 -37.59 -19.69 27.74
CA PRO A 279 -37.08 -19.00 28.92
C PRO A 279 -35.94 -19.82 29.52
N HIS A 280 -34.82 -19.14 29.78
CA HIS A 280 -33.69 -19.77 30.45
C HIS A 280 -34.15 -20.25 31.84
N PRO A 281 -33.77 -21.47 32.30
CA PRO A 281 -34.25 -22.04 33.57
C PRO A 281 -33.95 -21.21 34.84
N CYS A 282 -33.22 -20.09 34.71
CA CYS A 282 -32.91 -19.16 35.80
C CYS A 282 -34.05 -18.17 36.10
N ASP A 283 -34.98 -17.97 35.17
CA ASP A 283 -36.12 -17.04 35.34
C ASP A 283 -37.34 -17.70 36.01
N ASN A 284 -37.16 -18.90 36.58
CA ASN A 284 -38.15 -19.55 37.42
C ASN A 284 -37.76 -19.38 38.90
N PRO A 285 -38.53 -18.64 39.72
CA PRO A 285 -38.17 -18.40 41.12
C PRO A 285 -38.28 -19.65 42.02
N ASP A 286 -38.69 -20.81 41.49
CA ASP A 286 -39.08 -21.99 42.28
C ASP A 286 -38.18 -23.24 42.13
N VAL A 287 -36.88 -23.11 41.81
CA VAL A 287 -35.98 -24.28 41.86
C VAL A 287 -34.66 -23.98 42.56
N VAL A 288 -34.65 -24.23 43.88
CA VAL A 288 -33.42 -24.43 44.65
C VAL A 288 -32.96 -25.87 44.47
N THR A 289 -31.81 -26.13 43.85
CA THR A 289 -30.90 -27.25 44.22
C THR A 289 -29.48 -27.07 43.64
N PRO A 290 -28.45 -27.69 44.24
CA PRO A 290 -27.08 -27.17 44.26
C PRO A 290 -26.09 -27.85 43.29
N VAL A 291 -25.13 -27.03 42.84
CA VAL A 291 -23.74 -27.26 42.36
C VAL A 291 -23.35 -28.65 41.81
N GLY A 292 -22.97 -28.65 40.53
CA GLY A 292 -22.16 -29.69 39.86
C GLY A 292 -21.53 -29.12 38.59
N ALA A 293 -20.24 -29.40 38.38
CA ALA A 293 -19.33 -28.61 37.57
C ALA A 293 -19.31 -28.88 36.05
N ALA A 294 -18.68 -27.91 35.36
CA ALA A 294 -17.91 -27.98 34.12
C ALA A 294 -18.64 -27.88 32.76
N GLY A 295 -18.34 -26.80 32.05
CA GLY A 295 -18.51 -26.64 30.61
C GLY A 295 -17.74 -25.40 30.12
N ARG A 296 -16.54 -25.60 29.59
CA ARG A 296 -15.74 -24.57 28.90
C ARG A 296 -16.45 -24.16 27.60
N VAL A 297 -16.54 -22.86 27.35
CA VAL A 297 -16.58 -22.29 25.99
C VAL A 297 -15.51 -21.20 25.94
N GLY A 298 -14.55 -21.35 25.03
CA GLY A 298 -13.52 -20.36 24.78
C GLY A 298 -14.05 -19.28 23.85
N SER A 299 -13.81 -18.03 24.19
CA SER A 299 -13.81 -16.91 23.26
C SER A 299 -12.38 -16.39 23.13
N SER A 300 -11.93 -16.27 21.90
CA SER A 300 -10.69 -15.58 21.52
C SER A 300 -11.06 -14.21 20.97
N SER A 301 -10.71 -13.17 21.70
CA SER A 301 -10.37 -11.87 21.13
C SER A 301 -9.36 -11.21 22.07
N SER A 302 -8.34 -10.60 21.48
CA SER A 302 -7.20 -10.02 22.17
C SER A 302 -7.60 -8.75 22.92
N GLY A 303 -8.05 -8.91 24.16
CA GLY A 303 -8.02 -7.87 25.18
C GLY A 303 -7.19 -8.41 26.34
N THR A 304 -6.20 -7.66 26.79
CA THR A 304 -5.35 -8.05 27.92
C THR A 304 -6.21 -8.48 29.10
N THR A 305 -6.17 -9.78 29.43
CA THR A 305 -6.75 -10.34 30.65
C THR A 305 -5.99 -9.79 31.84
N LEU A 306 -6.42 -8.63 32.32
CA LEU A 306 -5.89 -8.03 33.52
C LEU A 306 -6.69 -8.61 34.68
N ASN A 307 -6.10 -9.57 35.40
CA ASN A 307 -6.65 -10.23 36.59
C ASN A 307 -7.01 -9.21 37.69
N GLY A 308 -8.27 -8.79 37.76
CA GLY A 308 -8.85 -7.99 38.83
C GLY A 308 -10.29 -8.45 39.10
N PRO A 309 -10.90 -8.12 40.24
CA PRO A 309 -12.27 -8.56 40.56
C PRO A 309 -13.32 -7.96 39.62
N VAL A 310 -12.99 -6.90 38.88
CA VAL A 310 -13.87 -6.21 37.93
C VAL A 310 -13.12 -5.96 36.63
N ASP A 311 -13.68 -6.46 35.53
CA ASP A 311 -13.28 -6.12 34.17
C ASP A 311 -14.23 -5.04 33.63
N TYR A 312 -13.74 -4.21 32.72
CA TYR A 312 -14.52 -3.12 32.15
C TYR A 312 -14.14 -2.82 30.71
N GLU A 313 -15.08 -2.28 29.95
CA GLU A 313 -14.89 -1.76 28.60
C GLU A 313 -15.55 -0.38 28.48
N VAL A 314 -14.87 0.56 27.82
CA VAL A 314 -15.35 1.93 27.62
C VAL A 314 -15.40 2.23 26.14
N TYR A 315 -16.56 2.67 25.65
CA TYR A 315 -16.75 2.99 24.23
C TYR A 315 -17.80 4.11 24.04
N PRO A 316 -17.66 4.95 22.99
CA PRO A 316 -18.63 6.01 22.71
C PRO A 316 -19.97 5.46 22.23
N ASN A 317 -21.06 6.14 22.59
CA ASN A 317 -22.38 5.93 22.02
C ASN A 317 -22.43 6.57 20.62
N PRO A 318 -22.82 5.83 19.57
CA PRO A 318 -22.75 6.32 18.20
C PRO A 318 -23.84 7.35 17.84
N THR A 319 -24.85 7.54 18.69
CA THR A 319 -26.02 8.39 18.42
C THR A 319 -26.16 9.56 19.38
N SER A 320 -25.26 9.67 20.37
CA SER A 320 -25.28 10.72 21.39
C SER A 320 -23.89 10.95 21.97
N ASP A 321 -23.67 12.11 22.58
CA ASP A 321 -22.42 12.46 23.25
C ASP A 321 -22.26 11.74 24.61
N VAL A 322 -22.50 10.43 24.64
CA VAL A 322 -22.47 9.60 25.84
C VAL A 322 -21.37 8.55 25.69
N LEU A 323 -20.57 8.33 26.73
CA LEU A 323 -19.69 7.16 26.82
C LEU A 323 -20.40 6.05 27.58
N ASN A 324 -20.42 4.85 27.00
CA ASN A 324 -20.87 3.63 27.66
C ASN A 324 -19.70 2.99 28.39
N ILE A 325 -19.97 2.47 29.59
CA ILE A 325 -19.02 1.76 30.43
C ILE A 325 -19.67 0.45 30.83
N ASP A 326 -19.23 -0.64 30.23
CA ASP A 326 -19.69 -1.98 30.55
C ASP A 326 -18.76 -2.59 31.59
N LEU A 327 -19.35 -3.11 32.68
CA LEU A 327 -18.64 -3.65 33.83
C LEU A 327 -18.99 -5.12 33.98
N THR A 328 -17.99 -5.95 34.26
CA THR A 328 -18.16 -7.36 34.65
C THR A 328 -17.54 -7.59 36.02
N THR A 329 -18.39 -7.72 37.04
CA THR A 329 -17.99 -8.03 38.41
C THR A 329 -17.94 -9.55 38.63
N SER A 330 -16.73 -10.07 38.85
CA SER A 330 -16.48 -11.51 39.06
C SER A 330 -16.66 -11.97 40.51
N LYS A 331 -16.71 -11.03 41.47
CA LYS A 331 -16.97 -11.28 42.89
C LYS A 331 -17.75 -10.10 43.51
N PRO A 332 -18.58 -10.32 44.54
CA PRO A 332 -19.27 -9.24 45.22
C PRO A 332 -18.30 -8.35 45.99
N GLY A 333 -18.54 -7.04 45.99
CA GLY A 333 -17.70 -6.10 46.70
C GLY A 333 -18.12 -4.64 46.49
N ASN A 334 -17.45 -3.73 47.18
CA ASN A 334 -17.63 -2.29 46.94
C ASN A 334 -17.00 -1.93 45.59
N LEU A 335 -17.80 -1.33 44.71
CA LEU A 335 -17.39 -0.82 43.41
C LEU A 335 -17.64 0.70 43.38
N GLU A 336 -16.60 1.44 43.04
CA GLU A 336 -16.67 2.86 42.74
C GLU A 336 -16.18 3.09 41.31
N VAL A 337 -17.02 3.68 40.46
CA VAL A 337 -16.62 4.17 39.13
C VAL A 337 -16.80 5.66 39.10
N SER A 338 -15.73 6.38 38.82
CA SER A 338 -15.69 7.84 38.81
C SER A 338 -14.87 8.38 37.65
N VAL A 339 -15.15 9.61 37.27
CA VAL A 339 -14.50 10.33 36.17
C VAL A 339 -13.64 11.42 36.78
N HIS A 340 -12.40 11.52 36.32
CA HIS A 340 -11.42 12.51 36.75
C HIS A 340 -10.88 13.30 35.54
N ASP A 341 -10.54 14.57 35.75
CA ASP A 341 -9.85 15.36 34.72
C ASP A 341 -8.36 14.97 34.63
N ALA A 342 -7.63 15.59 33.68
CA ALA A 342 -6.20 15.34 33.49
C ALA A 342 -5.31 15.63 34.71
N SER A 343 -5.81 16.39 35.71
CA SER A 343 -5.13 16.66 36.98
C SER A 343 -5.52 15.70 38.10
N MET A 344 -6.28 14.64 37.77
CA MET A 344 -6.88 13.66 38.69
C MET A 344 -7.93 14.26 39.63
N LYS A 345 -8.44 15.46 39.34
CA LYS A 345 -9.54 16.04 40.12
C LYS A 345 -10.84 15.34 39.74
N LEU A 346 -11.64 14.96 40.75
CA LEU A 346 -12.93 14.31 40.55
C LEU A 346 -13.89 15.24 39.80
N VAL A 347 -14.47 14.73 38.71
CA VAL A 347 -15.49 15.38 37.88
C VAL A 347 -16.85 14.83 38.23
N LYS A 348 -17.02 13.50 38.23
CA LYS A 348 -18.31 12.83 38.47
C LYS A 348 -18.14 11.44 39.06
N VAL A 349 -19.01 11.04 39.98
CA VAL A 349 -19.13 9.64 40.42
C VAL A 349 -20.30 9.02 39.68
N LEU A 350 -20.06 7.92 38.97
CA LEU A 350 -21.07 7.22 38.18
C LEU A 350 -21.75 6.12 39.01
N ILE A 351 -20.97 5.42 39.84
CA ILE A 351 -21.47 4.45 40.82
C ILE A 351 -20.55 4.43 42.04
N SER A 352 -21.11 4.18 43.22
CA SER A 352 -20.36 3.96 44.46
C SER A 352 -21.20 3.15 45.43
N GLU A 353 -21.27 1.84 45.22
CA GLU A 353 -22.12 0.95 46.01
C GLU A 353 -21.53 -0.47 46.13
N TYR A 354 -22.22 -1.33 46.88
CA TYR A 354 -21.89 -2.74 46.95
C TYR A 354 -22.58 -3.48 45.80
N THR A 355 -21.81 -4.10 44.92
CA THR A 355 -22.33 -4.83 43.76
C THR A 355 -22.23 -6.34 43.99
N SER A 356 -23.22 -7.09 43.50
CA SER A 356 -23.15 -8.55 43.40
C SER A 356 -22.34 -8.98 42.17
N GLU A 357 -22.10 -10.29 42.01
CA GLU A 357 -21.58 -10.81 40.74
C GLU A 357 -22.56 -10.54 39.59
N GLY A 358 -22.04 -10.22 38.41
CA GLY A 358 -22.86 -9.92 37.24
C GLY A 358 -22.29 -8.79 36.39
N THR A 359 -23.07 -8.36 35.41
CA THR A 359 -22.75 -7.25 34.52
C THR A 359 -23.53 -6.01 34.88
N SER A 360 -22.97 -4.83 34.63
CA SER A 360 -23.64 -3.55 34.84
C SER A 360 -23.22 -2.58 33.75
N LYS A 361 -24.17 -1.78 33.26
CA LYS A 361 -23.92 -0.74 32.25
C LYS A 361 -24.05 0.63 32.90
N LEU A 362 -23.01 1.45 32.80
CA LEU A 362 -23.02 2.85 33.21
C LEU A 362 -22.87 3.74 31.98
N GLN A 363 -23.37 4.97 32.09
CA GLN A 363 -23.28 5.97 31.04
C GLN A 363 -22.74 7.27 31.61
N TRP A 364 -21.84 7.91 30.86
CA TRP A 364 -21.35 9.25 31.15
C TRP A 364 -21.62 10.18 29.97
N ASP A 365 -22.55 11.11 30.16
CA ASP A 365 -22.80 12.22 29.23
C ASP A 365 -21.62 13.20 29.20
N THR A 366 -20.94 13.24 28.06
CA THR A 366 -19.76 14.07 27.78
C THR A 366 -20.09 15.46 27.27
N ASN A 367 -21.35 15.76 26.97
CA ASN A 367 -21.82 17.10 26.57
C ASN A 367 -22.53 17.85 27.71
N ALA A 368 -22.47 17.29 28.93
CA ALA A 368 -22.91 18.00 30.12
C ALA A 368 -22.11 19.31 30.30
N SER A 369 -22.76 20.38 30.74
CA SER A 369 -22.17 21.74 30.84
C SER A 369 -20.92 21.87 31.74
N GLU A 370 -20.64 20.84 32.53
CA GLU A 370 -19.50 20.73 33.43
C GLU A 370 -18.28 20.02 32.80
N VAL A 371 -18.44 19.45 31.61
CA VAL A 371 -17.42 18.72 30.85
C VAL A 371 -16.89 19.63 29.74
N VAL A 372 -15.58 19.85 29.72
CA VAL A 372 -14.87 20.61 28.68
C VAL A 372 -14.06 19.68 27.79
N PRO A 373 -13.84 20.00 26.49
CA PRO A 373 -12.93 19.24 25.64
C PRO A 373 -11.56 19.05 26.27
N GLY A 374 -11.07 17.81 26.27
CA GLY A 374 -9.83 17.46 26.96
C GLY A 374 -9.67 15.98 27.27
N THR A 375 -8.59 15.66 27.99
CA THR A 375 -8.33 14.29 28.46
C THR A 375 -8.95 14.07 29.83
N TYR A 376 -9.66 12.95 29.96
CA TYR A 376 -10.27 12.47 31.20
C TYR A 376 -9.80 11.06 31.50
N PHE A 377 -9.98 10.65 32.75
CA PHE A 377 -9.71 9.29 33.21
C PHE A 377 -10.95 8.71 33.90
N ILE A 378 -11.40 7.55 33.43
CA ILE A 378 -12.40 6.76 34.14
C ILE A 378 -11.65 5.89 35.13
N MET A 379 -11.87 6.12 36.41
CA MET A 379 -11.30 5.35 37.50
C MET A 379 -12.30 4.29 37.97
N VAL A 380 -11.88 3.03 37.93
CA VAL A 380 -12.63 1.89 38.44
C VAL A 380 -11.92 1.36 39.69
N ARG A 381 -12.56 1.47 40.86
CA ARG A 381 -12.07 0.95 42.13
C ARG A 381 -12.93 -0.20 42.62
N SER A 382 -12.30 -1.33 42.93
CA SER A 382 -12.95 -2.47 43.56
C SER A 382 -12.05 -3.07 44.63
N GLY A 383 -12.46 -2.98 45.89
CA GLY A 383 -11.62 -3.35 47.04
C GLY A 383 -10.31 -2.55 47.07
N GLU A 384 -9.17 -3.24 47.02
CA GLU A 384 -7.83 -2.62 46.96
C GLU A 384 -7.33 -2.36 45.52
N THR A 385 -8.10 -2.77 44.51
CA THR A 385 -7.70 -2.61 43.09
C THR A 385 -8.23 -1.29 42.55
N THR A 386 -7.35 -0.50 41.92
CA THR A 386 -7.72 0.72 41.17
C THR A 386 -7.20 0.60 39.75
N ARG A 387 -8.04 0.88 38.76
CA ARG A 387 -7.68 0.96 37.34
C ARG A 387 -8.13 2.27 36.73
N LEU A 388 -7.45 2.69 35.67
CA LEU A 388 -7.69 3.94 34.97
C LEU A 388 -7.77 3.69 33.47
N GLU A 389 -8.83 4.17 32.86
CA GLU A 389 -8.99 4.23 31.41
C GLU A 389 -8.85 5.67 30.94
N LYS A 390 -7.99 5.91 29.96
CA LYS A 390 -7.82 7.25 29.37
C LYS A 390 -8.88 7.46 28.30
N VAL A 391 -9.60 8.57 28.38
CA VAL A 391 -10.57 8.96 27.36
C VAL A 391 -10.32 10.40 26.90
N VAL A 392 -10.56 10.67 25.62
CA VAL A 392 -10.44 12.01 25.03
C VAL A 392 -11.83 12.47 24.61
N VAL A 393 -12.30 13.55 25.24
CA VAL A 393 -13.55 14.23 24.87
C VAL A 393 -13.18 15.37 23.92
N LYS A 394 -13.79 15.39 22.73
CA LYS A 394 -13.49 16.36 21.65
C LYS A 394 -14.39 17.58 21.72
#